data_AF-A0A964FYN4-F1
#
_entry.id   AF-A0A964FYN4-F1
#
_cell.length_a   1.000
_cell.length_b   1.000
_cell.length_c   1.000
_cell.angle_alpha   90.00
_cell.angle_beta   90.00
_cell.angle_gamma   90.00
#
_symmetry.space_group_name_H-M   'P 1'
#
loop_
_entity.id
_entity.type
_entity.pdbx_description
1 polymer ?
#
loop_
_entity_poly.entity_id
_entity_poly.type
_entity_poly.pdbx_seq_one_letter_code
_entity_poly.pdbx_strand_id
1 'polypeptide(L)'
;MANYAIFDEKYYLAQYPWVKPAIDAGVIASGKEHFEKFGRAGGLTKVSRYFDEATYLAGNPDLAPFVKTVNPNAPFATGLDHFIQFGYDEGQRRTKVSPEYNEDFYLANNSELRSFIGANAPFKSGYQHFIQFGAKEGRFGTSFFEPEYLRKNPDIVPFVNSGNLKTGREHYFNFGKNEPSRDATFVGSRSNDIITGVGVGNTELVGVEVGIDRNGNRQYESFGTNEFDVLIGSPGVDTFVLGVPASAGNPSAAALYTGNGQATIRNFDIENDLIQLQGNSLSGYSLTPVGGNLSIQRFGDVLGVIEGGANLNLSFIQSNGNGTFAIG
;
A
#
# COMPACT_ATOMS: atom_id res chain seq x y z
N MET A 1 16.39 -25.77 2.94
CA MET A 1 17.43 -25.00 3.68
C MET A 1 16.77 -23.73 4.19
N ALA A 2 17.14 -23.23 5.38
CA ALA A 2 16.57 -22.00 5.91
C ALA A 2 16.88 -20.80 4.97
N ASN A 3 15.86 -20.01 4.64
CA ASN A 3 15.95 -18.85 3.77
C ASN A 3 15.82 -17.56 4.60
N TYR A 4 16.93 -16.86 4.77
CA TYR A 4 17.03 -15.62 5.54
C TYR A 4 16.89 -14.35 4.69
N ALA A 5 16.32 -14.42 3.49
CA ALA A 5 16.17 -13.24 2.61
C ALA A 5 15.39 -12.08 3.25
N ILE A 6 14.53 -12.37 4.23
CA ILE A 6 13.77 -11.37 4.97
C ILE A 6 14.61 -10.58 5.97
N PHE A 7 15.77 -11.08 6.37
CA PHE A 7 16.53 -10.53 7.48
C PHE A 7 17.09 -9.13 7.14
N ASP A 8 16.68 -8.13 7.91
CA ASP A 8 17.17 -6.75 7.85
C ASP A 8 18.08 -6.50 9.07
N GLU A 9 19.39 -6.50 8.83
CA GLU A 9 20.42 -6.31 9.86
C GLU A 9 20.22 -5.03 10.67
N LYS A 10 19.91 -3.92 9.99
CA LYS A 10 19.76 -2.62 10.66
C LYS A 10 18.52 -2.61 11.54
N TYR A 11 17.41 -3.11 11.02
CA TYR A 11 16.18 -3.26 11.79
C TYR A 11 16.36 -4.19 12.98
N TYR A 12 16.99 -5.36 12.78
CA TYR A 12 17.21 -6.32 13.84
C TYR A 12 18.03 -5.73 15.00
N LEU A 13 19.12 -5.01 14.70
CA LEU A 13 19.94 -4.37 15.73
C LEU A 13 19.24 -3.19 16.42
N ALA A 14 18.32 -2.50 15.73
CA ALA A 14 17.47 -1.49 16.36
C ALA A 14 16.49 -2.12 17.37
N GLN A 15 15.95 -3.30 17.06
CA GLN A 15 15.00 -4.02 17.92
C GLN A 15 15.68 -4.81 19.04
N TYR A 16 16.94 -5.22 18.85
CA TYR A 16 17.75 -5.96 19.83
C TYR A 16 19.12 -5.27 20.04
N PRO A 17 19.14 -4.05 20.59
CA PRO A 17 20.38 -3.25 20.70
C PRO A 17 21.44 -3.89 21.61
N TRP A 18 21.03 -4.80 22.51
CA TRP A 18 21.91 -5.57 23.37
C TRP A 18 22.80 -6.58 22.61
N VAL A 19 22.55 -6.82 21.32
CA VAL A 19 23.42 -7.65 20.47
C VAL A 19 24.69 -6.89 20.08
N LYS A 20 24.61 -5.55 19.96
CA LYS A 20 25.70 -4.71 19.45
C LYS A 20 27.03 -4.86 20.22
N PRO A 21 27.06 -4.88 21.57
CA PRO A 21 28.31 -5.08 22.31
C PRO A 21 29.06 -6.37 21.97
N ALA A 22 28.34 -7.45 21.65
CA ALA A 22 28.96 -8.73 21.26
C ALA A 22 29.55 -8.66 19.84
N ILE A 23 28.94 -7.87 18.94
CA ILE A 23 29.50 -7.58 17.61
C ILE A 23 30.76 -6.71 17.75
N ASP A 24 30.67 -5.63 18.52
CA ASP A 24 31.79 -4.70 18.73
C ASP A 24 33.00 -5.40 19.37
N ALA A 25 32.76 -6.39 20.24
CA ALA A 25 33.79 -7.21 20.87
C ALA A 25 34.31 -8.35 19.98
N GLY A 26 33.76 -8.53 18.77
CA GLY A 26 34.15 -9.60 17.84
C GLY A 26 33.75 -11.01 18.27
N VAL A 27 32.82 -11.15 19.22
CA VAL A 27 32.30 -12.46 19.68
C VAL A 27 31.37 -13.09 18.64
N ILE A 28 30.67 -12.25 17.88
CA ILE A 28 29.81 -12.58 16.73
C ILE A 28 30.11 -11.57 15.62
N ALA A 29 29.98 -11.96 14.35
CA ALA A 29 30.28 -11.11 13.22
C ALA A 29 29.12 -10.18 12.82
N SER A 30 27.87 -10.56 13.10
CA SER A 30 26.69 -9.77 12.74
C SER A 30 25.45 -10.12 13.57
N GLY A 31 24.43 -9.27 13.47
CA GLY A 31 23.08 -9.55 13.95
C GLY A 31 22.47 -10.77 13.26
N LYS A 32 22.73 -10.96 11.96
CA LYS A 32 22.32 -12.18 11.24
C LYS A 32 22.94 -13.43 11.84
N GLU A 33 24.24 -13.43 12.15
CA GLU A 33 24.88 -14.57 12.81
C GLU A 33 24.28 -14.82 14.20
N HIS A 34 24.05 -13.77 14.97
CA HIS A 34 23.38 -13.87 16.26
C HIS A 34 21.98 -14.50 16.12
N PHE A 35 21.19 -14.04 15.15
CA PHE A 35 19.86 -14.59 14.90
C PHE A 35 19.93 -16.07 14.50
N GLU A 36 20.83 -16.44 13.59
CA GLU A 36 20.98 -17.82 13.14
C GLU A 36 21.40 -18.78 14.26
N LYS A 37 22.35 -18.37 15.11
CA LYS A 37 22.88 -19.20 16.20
C LYS A 37 21.97 -19.22 17.43
N PHE A 38 21.35 -18.09 17.77
CA PHE A 38 20.66 -17.90 19.05
C PHE A 38 19.24 -17.38 18.87
N GLY A 39 19.07 -16.31 18.10
CA GLY A 39 17.78 -15.58 18.03
C GLY A 39 16.62 -16.41 17.50
N ARG A 40 16.85 -17.29 16.51
CA ARG A 40 15.82 -18.15 15.91
C ARG A 40 15.23 -19.11 16.94
N ALA A 41 16.11 -19.81 17.68
CA ALA A 41 15.71 -20.72 18.75
C ALA A 41 15.17 -19.97 19.99
N GLY A 42 15.70 -18.77 20.26
CA GLY A 42 15.28 -17.89 21.35
C GLY A 42 13.99 -17.11 21.09
N GLY A 43 13.32 -17.32 19.95
CA GLY A 43 12.03 -16.70 19.64
C GLY A 43 12.09 -15.21 19.29
N LEU A 44 13.22 -14.72 18.79
CA LEU A 44 13.38 -13.32 18.38
C LEU A 44 12.80 -13.10 16.99
N THR A 45 11.55 -12.65 16.91
CA THR A 45 10.80 -12.55 15.64
C THR A 45 10.95 -11.22 14.90
N LYS A 46 11.51 -10.18 15.52
CA LYS A 46 11.63 -8.85 14.91
C LYS A 46 12.86 -8.75 13.99
N VAL A 47 12.85 -9.51 12.90
CA VAL A 47 13.96 -9.61 11.95
C VAL A 47 13.84 -8.66 10.76
N SER A 48 12.65 -8.13 10.51
CA SER A 48 12.42 -7.16 9.43
C SER A 48 11.17 -6.33 9.68
N ARG A 49 11.09 -5.20 8.97
CA ARG A 49 9.89 -4.37 8.91
C ARG A 49 8.68 -5.04 8.26
N TYR A 50 8.90 -6.11 7.49
CA TYR A 50 7.87 -6.77 6.67
C TYR A 50 7.40 -8.11 7.24
N PHE A 51 7.88 -8.51 8.43
CA PHE A 51 7.36 -9.67 9.15
C PHE A 51 6.72 -9.26 10.48
N ASP A 52 5.52 -9.77 10.72
CA ASP A 52 4.81 -9.65 11.98
C ASP A 52 4.26 -11.02 12.38
N GLU A 53 4.83 -11.59 13.44
CA GLU A 53 4.51 -12.94 13.93
C GLU A 53 3.01 -13.11 14.21
N ALA A 54 2.39 -12.12 14.86
CA ALA A 54 0.98 -12.18 15.22
C ALA A 54 0.10 -12.20 13.97
N THR A 55 0.41 -11.33 13.00
CA THR A 55 -0.27 -11.31 11.69
C THR A 55 -0.08 -12.63 10.95
N TYR A 56 1.14 -13.16 10.94
CA TYR A 56 1.45 -14.42 10.27
C TYR A 56 0.68 -15.60 10.85
N LEU A 57 0.63 -15.74 12.17
CA LEU A 57 -0.14 -16.81 12.82
C LEU A 57 -1.65 -16.63 12.65
N ALA A 58 -2.16 -15.40 12.75
CA ALA A 58 -3.58 -15.10 12.53
C ALA A 58 -4.02 -15.42 11.09
N GLY A 59 -3.15 -15.15 10.10
CA GLY A 59 -3.39 -15.48 8.70
C GLY A 59 -3.25 -16.97 8.35
N ASN A 60 -2.60 -17.75 9.21
CA ASN A 60 -2.26 -19.16 8.99
C ASN A 60 -2.62 -20.02 10.22
N PRO A 61 -3.93 -20.14 10.55
CA PRO A 61 -4.37 -20.90 11.72
C PRO A 61 -3.99 -22.39 11.67
N ASP A 62 -3.69 -22.93 10.49
CA ASP A 62 -3.17 -24.28 10.30
C ASP A 62 -1.78 -24.50 10.93
N LEU A 63 -1.04 -23.43 11.22
CA LEU A 63 0.27 -23.49 11.87
C LEU A 63 0.20 -23.58 13.39
N ALA A 64 -0.97 -23.32 14.00
CA ALA A 64 -1.14 -23.30 15.46
C ALA A 64 -0.61 -24.57 16.17
N PRO A 65 -0.82 -25.80 15.66
CA PRO A 65 -0.27 -27.01 16.29
C PRO A 65 1.25 -27.13 16.19
N PHE A 66 1.89 -26.40 15.27
CA PHE A 66 3.29 -26.57 14.87
C PHE A 66 4.24 -25.50 15.42
N VAL A 67 3.72 -24.46 16.08
CA VAL A 67 4.51 -23.33 16.58
C VAL A 67 4.51 -23.25 18.11
N LYS A 68 5.70 -23.15 18.73
CA LYS A 68 5.89 -23.18 20.20
C LYS A 68 5.26 -22.03 20.97
N THR A 69 5.14 -20.86 20.35
CA THR A 69 4.43 -19.71 20.96
C THR A 69 2.93 -19.98 21.15
N VAL A 70 2.38 -21.02 20.50
CA VAL A 70 0.98 -21.45 20.61
C VAL A 70 0.88 -22.83 21.27
N ASN A 71 1.73 -23.78 20.88
CA ASN A 71 1.80 -25.14 21.41
C ASN A 71 3.23 -25.45 21.89
N PRO A 72 3.53 -25.46 23.21
CA PRO A 72 4.89 -25.63 23.73
C PRO A 72 5.67 -26.87 23.25
N ASN A 73 4.97 -27.92 22.80
CA ASN A 73 5.57 -29.16 22.31
C ASN A 73 5.85 -29.17 20.80
N ALA A 74 5.58 -28.06 20.12
CA ALA A 74 5.63 -28.01 18.67
C ALA A 74 7.07 -27.91 18.11
N PRO A 75 7.31 -28.27 16.84
CA PRO A 75 8.65 -28.29 16.27
C PRO A 75 9.26 -26.89 16.03
N PHE A 76 8.46 -25.91 15.62
CA PHE A 76 8.96 -24.57 15.28
C PHE A 76 9.00 -23.67 16.51
N ALA A 77 10.11 -22.95 16.71
CA ALA A 77 10.20 -22.01 17.82
C ALA A 77 9.15 -20.89 17.73
N THR A 78 8.91 -20.41 16.51
CA THR A 78 7.98 -19.32 16.17
C THR A 78 7.40 -19.55 14.78
N GLY A 79 6.37 -18.80 14.41
CA GLY A 79 5.85 -18.67 13.05
C GLY A 79 6.92 -18.14 12.09
N LEU A 80 7.80 -17.24 12.54
CA LEU A 80 8.99 -16.84 11.77
C LEU A 80 9.92 -18.03 11.47
N ASP A 81 10.17 -18.88 12.46
CA ASP A 81 11.01 -20.07 12.29
C ASP A 81 10.42 -21.01 11.24
N HIS A 82 9.10 -21.22 11.26
CA HIS A 82 8.41 -21.90 10.17
C HIS A 82 8.56 -21.16 8.83
N PHE A 83 8.31 -19.85 8.78
CA PHE A 83 8.33 -19.06 7.54
C PHE A 83 9.70 -19.11 6.85
N ILE A 84 10.79 -18.98 7.61
CA ILE A 84 12.16 -19.06 7.10
C ILE A 84 12.51 -20.47 6.60
N GLN A 85 11.96 -21.52 7.20
CA GLN A 85 12.23 -22.90 6.81
C GLN A 85 11.37 -23.39 5.63
N PHE A 86 10.11 -22.97 5.56
CA PHE A 86 9.10 -23.51 4.64
C PHE A 86 8.27 -22.44 3.93
N GLY A 87 8.04 -21.29 4.57
CA GLY A 87 7.07 -20.30 4.09
C GLY A 87 7.34 -19.75 2.70
N TYR A 88 8.61 -19.56 2.35
CA TYR A 88 8.99 -19.18 0.97
C TYR A 88 8.60 -20.24 -0.06
N ASP A 89 8.81 -21.51 0.24
CA ASP A 89 8.55 -22.62 -0.70
C ASP A 89 7.05 -22.94 -0.81
N GLU A 90 6.29 -22.71 0.27
CA GLU A 90 4.82 -22.80 0.27
C GLU A 90 4.15 -21.64 -0.49
N GLY A 91 4.92 -20.61 -0.87
CA GLY A 91 4.53 -19.56 -1.82
C GLY A 91 3.32 -18.74 -1.36
N GLN A 92 2.36 -18.52 -2.27
CA GLN A 92 1.18 -17.68 -2.05
C GLN A 92 0.35 -18.05 -0.81
N ARG A 93 0.43 -19.30 -0.32
CA ARG A 93 -0.26 -19.72 0.90
C ARG A 93 0.25 -18.98 2.15
N ARG A 94 1.49 -18.49 2.14
CA ARG A 94 2.18 -17.95 3.32
C ARG A 94 2.52 -16.46 3.22
N THR A 95 1.78 -15.71 2.42
CA THR A 95 2.05 -14.28 2.15
C THR A 95 1.36 -13.31 3.10
N LYS A 96 0.46 -13.79 3.96
CA LYS A 96 -0.16 -13.00 5.06
C LYS A 96 0.85 -12.80 6.20
N VAL A 97 1.86 -11.98 5.96
CA VAL A 97 3.08 -11.88 6.80
C VAL A 97 3.16 -10.64 7.66
N SER A 98 2.55 -9.53 7.24
CA SER A 98 2.49 -8.29 8.02
C SER A 98 1.41 -7.37 7.45
N PRO A 99 0.95 -6.36 8.21
CA PRO A 99 0.07 -5.31 7.67
C PRO A 99 0.73 -4.47 6.57
N GLU A 100 2.06 -4.52 6.46
CA GLU A 100 2.87 -3.75 5.51
C GLU A 100 2.89 -4.36 4.10
N TYR A 101 2.23 -5.50 3.91
CA TYR A 101 2.21 -6.21 2.64
C TYR A 101 0.87 -6.91 2.39
N ASN A 102 0.35 -6.79 1.17
CA ASN A 102 -0.81 -7.47 0.65
C ASN A 102 -0.44 -8.09 -0.71
N GLU A 103 -0.53 -9.42 -0.80
CA GLU A 103 -0.14 -10.17 -2.02
C GLU A 103 -1.02 -9.81 -3.22
N ASP A 104 -2.33 -9.72 -3.03
CA ASP A 104 -3.27 -9.47 -4.13
C ASP A 104 -3.04 -8.07 -4.70
N PHE A 105 -2.94 -7.06 -3.83
CA PHE A 105 -2.60 -5.70 -4.21
C PHE A 105 -1.25 -5.65 -4.92
N TYR A 106 -0.21 -6.25 -4.33
CA TYR A 106 1.13 -6.18 -4.89
C TYR A 106 1.20 -6.82 -6.28
N LEU A 107 0.55 -7.96 -6.51
CA LEU A 107 0.52 -8.59 -7.84
C LEU A 107 -0.38 -7.85 -8.84
N ALA A 108 -1.42 -7.16 -8.37
CA ALA A 108 -2.28 -6.36 -9.22
C ALA A 108 -1.61 -5.05 -9.67
N ASN A 109 -0.91 -4.36 -8.75
CA ASN A 109 -0.16 -3.11 -9.00
C ASN A 109 1.19 -3.35 -9.71
N ASN A 110 1.59 -4.61 -9.87
CA ASN A 110 2.84 -5.01 -10.51
C ASN A 110 2.58 -6.16 -11.48
N SER A 111 1.61 -5.94 -12.38
CA SER A 111 1.06 -6.97 -13.26
C SER A 111 2.10 -7.63 -14.19
N GLU A 112 3.21 -6.95 -14.47
CA GLU A 112 4.35 -7.48 -15.23
C GLU A 112 5.09 -8.59 -14.48
N LEU A 113 4.94 -8.70 -13.15
CA LEU A 113 5.53 -9.77 -12.35
C LEU A 113 4.80 -11.10 -12.52
N ARG A 114 3.54 -11.11 -13.00
CA ARG A 114 2.69 -12.31 -13.01
C ARG A 114 3.35 -13.52 -13.68
N SER A 115 4.14 -13.32 -14.75
CA SER A 115 4.87 -14.42 -15.42
C SER A 115 6.06 -14.96 -14.63
N PHE A 116 6.52 -14.26 -13.59
CA PHE A 116 7.65 -14.63 -12.76
C PHE A 116 7.24 -15.21 -11.39
N ILE A 117 5.94 -15.29 -11.11
CA ILE A 117 5.38 -15.84 -9.87
C ILE A 117 4.73 -17.20 -10.14
N GLY A 118 5.07 -18.21 -9.34
CA GLY A 118 4.43 -19.53 -9.37
C GLY A 118 5.35 -20.68 -9.00
N ALA A 119 4.80 -21.90 -8.95
CA ALA A 119 5.53 -23.09 -8.49
C ALA A 119 6.79 -23.40 -9.32
N ASN A 120 6.77 -23.10 -10.62
CA ASN A 120 7.90 -23.31 -11.54
C ASN A 120 8.58 -22.00 -11.99
N ALA A 121 8.19 -20.87 -11.39
CA ALA A 121 8.74 -19.57 -11.71
C ALA A 121 9.90 -19.20 -10.77
N PRO A 122 10.69 -18.14 -11.08
CA PRO A 122 11.80 -17.69 -10.23
C PRO A 122 11.37 -17.34 -8.80
N PHE A 123 10.14 -16.86 -8.62
CA PHE A 123 9.56 -16.55 -7.32
C PHE A 123 8.31 -17.38 -7.07
N LYS A 124 8.13 -17.85 -5.84
CA LYS A 124 6.95 -18.62 -5.40
C LYS A 124 5.77 -17.74 -5.02
N SER A 125 6.02 -16.46 -4.75
CA SER A 125 5.03 -15.45 -4.41
C SER A 125 5.53 -14.05 -4.77
N GLY A 126 4.59 -13.11 -4.91
CA GLY A 126 4.90 -11.68 -4.97
C GLY A 126 5.67 -11.23 -3.74
N TYR A 127 5.37 -11.80 -2.57
CA TYR A 127 6.07 -11.45 -1.34
C TYR A 127 7.55 -11.79 -1.40
N GLN A 128 7.91 -12.93 -1.99
CA GLN A 128 9.31 -13.29 -2.20
C GLN A 128 10.01 -12.26 -3.11
N HIS A 129 9.36 -11.84 -4.19
CA HIS A 129 9.89 -10.78 -5.06
C HIS A 129 10.05 -9.46 -4.31
N PHE A 130 9.02 -9.06 -3.55
CA PHE A 130 9.02 -7.81 -2.77
C PHE A 130 10.19 -7.73 -1.79
N ILE A 131 10.43 -8.79 -1.02
CA ILE A 131 11.53 -8.84 -0.05
C ILE A 131 12.90 -8.80 -0.72
N GLN A 132 13.08 -9.52 -1.83
CA GLN A 132 14.39 -9.62 -2.48
C GLN A 132 14.73 -8.40 -3.33
N PHE A 133 13.72 -7.83 -4.00
CA PHE A 133 13.87 -6.79 -5.02
C PHE A 133 12.91 -5.61 -4.79
N GLY A 134 11.60 -5.86 -4.72
CA GLY A 134 10.58 -4.81 -4.82
C GLY A 134 10.74 -3.64 -3.85
N ALA A 135 11.02 -3.90 -2.58
CA ALA A 135 11.25 -2.84 -1.59
C ALA A 135 12.45 -1.94 -1.94
N LYS A 136 13.50 -2.50 -2.56
CA LYS A 136 14.68 -1.73 -3.03
C LYS A 136 14.40 -0.98 -4.34
N GLU A 137 13.48 -1.48 -5.14
CA GLU A 137 12.98 -0.83 -6.35
C GLU A 137 12.00 0.31 -6.04
N GLY A 138 11.63 0.50 -4.76
CA GLY A 138 10.66 1.51 -4.34
C GLY A 138 9.21 1.11 -4.57
N ARG A 139 8.96 -0.18 -4.87
CA ARG A 139 7.60 -0.73 -4.87
C ARG A 139 7.07 -0.81 -3.45
N PHE A 140 5.76 -0.72 -3.32
CA PHE A 140 5.07 -0.72 -2.02
C PHE A 140 4.01 -1.82 -2.00
N GLY A 141 3.75 -2.37 -0.81
CA GLY A 141 3.00 -3.62 -0.64
C GLY A 141 1.51 -3.47 -0.39
N THR A 142 0.96 -2.25 -0.28
CA THR A 142 -0.44 -2.00 0.08
C THR A 142 -0.99 -0.78 -0.65
N SER A 143 -2.29 -0.54 -0.60
CA SER A 143 -2.88 0.68 -1.19
C SER A 143 -2.37 1.98 -0.58
N PHE A 144 -1.76 1.98 0.61
CA PHE A 144 -1.15 3.18 1.18
C PHE A 144 0.12 3.57 0.41
N PHE A 145 0.11 4.77 -0.19
CA PHE A 145 1.22 5.25 -1.03
C PHE A 145 2.35 5.84 -0.18
N GLU A 146 3.11 4.93 0.45
CA GLU A 146 4.20 5.25 1.37
C GLU A 146 5.28 6.19 0.80
N PRO A 147 5.75 6.05 -0.46
CA PRO A 147 6.77 6.95 -1.00
C PRO A 147 6.39 8.42 -0.91
N GLU A 148 5.13 8.74 -1.20
CA GLU A 148 4.65 10.11 -1.10
C GLU A 148 4.48 10.56 0.34
N TYR A 149 3.98 9.67 1.20
CA TYR A 149 3.83 9.96 2.62
C TYR A 149 5.19 10.32 3.25
N LEU A 150 6.25 9.54 3.00
CA LEU A 150 7.59 9.83 3.52
C LEU A 150 8.17 11.14 2.95
N ARG A 151 7.89 11.45 1.68
CA ARG A 151 8.31 12.71 1.06
C ARG A 151 7.65 13.94 1.71
N LYS A 152 6.36 13.84 2.03
CA LYS A 152 5.60 14.90 2.71
C LYS A 152 5.95 15.02 4.20
N ASN A 153 6.48 13.97 4.81
CA ASN A 153 6.78 13.88 6.24
C ASN A 153 8.26 13.57 6.49
N PRO A 154 9.20 14.47 6.13
CA PRO A 154 10.63 14.22 6.25
C PRO A 154 11.11 14.05 7.70
N ASP A 155 10.32 14.49 8.68
CA ASP A 155 10.59 14.36 10.11
C ASP A 155 10.59 12.91 10.60
N ILE A 156 9.83 12.01 9.96
CA ILE A 156 9.75 10.60 10.37
C ILE A 156 10.78 9.70 9.64
N VAL A 157 11.33 10.18 8.53
CA VAL A 157 12.27 9.42 7.68
C VAL A 157 13.49 8.90 8.47
N PRO A 158 14.13 9.67 9.39
CA PRO A 158 15.23 9.16 10.19
C PRO A 158 14.86 7.93 11.05
N PHE A 159 13.62 7.86 11.56
CA PHE A 159 13.16 6.77 12.41
C PHE A 159 12.82 5.51 11.62
N VAL A 160 12.27 5.66 10.41
CA VAL A 160 12.09 4.54 9.46
C VAL A 160 13.47 4.03 9.03
N ASN A 161 14.38 4.94 8.69
CA ASN A 161 15.74 4.58 8.30
C ASN A 161 16.48 3.89 9.43
N SER A 162 16.32 4.30 10.69
CA SER A 162 17.00 3.67 11.83
C SER A 162 16.39 2.31 12.21
N GLY A 163 15.20 1.97 11.70
CA GLY A 163 14.45 0.77 12.10
C GLY A 163 13.71 0.91 13.43
N ASN A 164 13.58 2.15 13.94
CA ASN A 164 12.76 2.45 15.12
C ASN A 164 11.26 2.47 14.78
N LEU A 165 10.94 2.81 13.53
CA LEU A 165 9.65 2.58 12.89
C LEU A 165 9.84 1.58 11.75
N LYS A 166 8.87 0.70 11.54
CA LYS A 166 8.86 -0.27 10.43
C LYS A 166 8.78 0.47 9.09
N THR A 167 7.79 1.35 8.96
CA THR A 167 7.39 2.00 7.70
C THR A 167 6.70 3.34 8.00
N GLY A 168 6.59 4.20 6.99
CA GLY A 168 5.71 5.38 7.03
C GLY A 168 4.24 5.01 7.18
N ARG A 169 3.84 3.84 6.65
CA ARG A 169 2.50 3.29 6.86
C ARG A 169 2.24 2.97 8.33
N GLU A 170 3.17 2.32 9.04
CA GLU A 170 3.05 2.07 10.48
C GLU A 170 2.87 3.39 11.24
N HIS A 171 3.67 4.42 10.91
CA HIS A 171 3.51 5.73 11.50
C HIS A 171 2.10 6.30 11.27
N TYR A 172 1.62 6.29 10.02
CA TYR A 172 0.32 6.85 9.69
C TYR A 172 -0.81 6.14 10.43
N PHE A 173 -0.85 4.81 10.40
CA PHE A 173 -1.95 4.06 10.99
C PHE A 173 -1.97 4.08 12.52
N ASN A 174 -0.83 4.30 13.17
CA ASN A 174 -0.72 4.41 14.62
C ASN A 174 -0.90 5.86 15.12
N PHE A 175 -0.43 6.84 14.37
CA PHE A 175 -0.38 8.25 14.77
C PHE A 175 -1.01 9.16 13.71
N GLY A 176 -0.45 9.16 12.50
CA GLY A 176 -0.77 10.14 11.45
C GLY A 176 -2.25 10.29 11.11
N LYS A 177 -3.02 9.19 11.10
CA LYS A 177 -4.46 9.24 10.83
C LYS A 177 -5.24 10.12 11.82
N ASN A 178 -4.70 10.40 13.00
CA ASN A 178 -5.32 11.26 14.02
C ASN A 178 -4.72 12.67 14.03
N GLU A 179 -3.77 12.97 13.16
CA GLU A 179 -3.11 14.27 13.04
C GLU A 179 -3.67 15.01 11.80
N PRO A 180 -4.43 16.11 11.96
CA PRO A 180 -5.02 16.83 10.83
C PRO A 180 -4.01 17.36 9.80
N SER A 181 -2.74 17.52 10.20
CA SER A 181 -1.65 17.96 9.33
C SER A 181 -0.96 16.81 8.57
N ARG A 182 -1.40 15.57 8.73
CA ARG A 182 -0.81 14.41 8.06
C ARG A 182 -1.74 13.94 6.95
N ASP A 183 -1.38 14.29 5.73
CA ASP A 183 -2.11 13.84 4.55
C ASP A 183 -1.73 12.40 4.19
N ALA A 184 -2.65 11.67 3.57
CA ALA A 184 -2.41 10.35 3.01
C ALA A 184 -2.94 10.22 1.58
N THR A 185 -2.27 9.39 0.78
CA THR A 185 -2.77 8.97 -0.53
C THR A 185 -2.96 7.46 -0.50
N PHE A 186 -4.13 7.01 -0.94
CA PHE A 186 -4.43 5.61 -1.17
C PHE A 186 -4.65 5.38 -2.66
N VAL A 187 -3.99 4.35 -3.19
CA VAL A 187 -3.97 4.01 -4.61
C VAL A 187 -4.48 2.59 -4.83
N GLY A 188 -5.09 2.37 -5.99
CA GLY A 188 -5.53 1.05 -6.44
C GLY A 188 -4.52 0.41 -7.37
N SER A 189 -5.01 -0.41 -8.27
CA SER A 189 -4.25 -1.36 -9.08
C SER A 189 -4.89 -1.50 -10.47
N ARG A 190 -4.41 -2.46 -11.29
CA ARG A 190 -5.08 -2.85 -12.54
C ARG A 190 -6.23 -3.84 -12.31
N SER A 191 -6.99 -3.67 -11.26
CA SER A 191 -8.10 -4.54 -10.90
C SER A 191 -9.21 -3.74 -10.21
N ASN A 192 -10.34 -4.38 -9.95
CA ASN A 192 -11.43 -3.72 -9.22
C ASN A 192 -11.06 -3.62 -7.74
N ASP A 193 -10.82 -2.41 -7.27
CA ASP A 193 -10.35 -2.13 -5.93
C ASP A 193 -11.47 -1.60 -5.03
N ILE A 194 -11.36 -1.89 -3.73
CA ILE A 194 -12.12 -1.20 -2.69
C ILE A 194 -11.12 -0.44 -1.84
N ILE A 195 -11.10 0.87 -1.99
CA ILE A 195 -10.18 1.77 -1.30
C ILE A 195 -10.97 2.56 -0.27
N THR A 196 -10.55 2.44 0.99
CA THR A 196 -11.13 3.19 2.10
C THR A 196 -10.12 4.18 2.63
N GLY A 197 -10.44 5.47 2.52
CA GLY A 197 -9.73 6.53 3.18
C GLY A 197 -9.78 6.36 4.70
N VAL A 198 -8.68 6.73 5.36
CA VAL A 198 -8.57 6.64 6.81
C VAL A 198 -7.85 7.88 7.30
N GLY A 199 -8.45 8.59 8.24
CA GLY A 199 -7.81 9.68 8.97
C GLY A 199 -8.67 10.93 9.06
N VAL A 200 -8.16 11.93 9.78
CA VAL A 200 -8.80 13.24 9.99
C VAL A 200 -8.12 14.37 9.21
N GLY A 201 -6.99 14.09 8.56
CA GLY A 201 -6.30 15.01 7.64
C GLY A 201 -6.83 14.90 6.22
N ASN A 202 -6.10 15.43 5.25
CA ASN A 202 -6.50 15.31 3.85
C ASN A 202 -6.19 13.91 3.32
N THR A 203 -7.15 13.25 2.69
CA THR A 203 -6.96 11.95 2.05
C THR A 203 -7.20 12.05 0.55
N GLU A 204 -6.27 11.54 -0.25
CA GLU A 204 -6.46 11.40 -1.69
C GLU A 204 -6.72 9.93 -2.04
N LEU A 205 -7.77 9.68 -2.84
CA LEU A 205 -8.21 8.35 -3.24
C LEU A 205 -8.10 8.22 -4.77
N VAL A 206 -7.21 7.34 -5.21
CA VAL A 206 -6.93 7.07 -6.63
C VAL A 206 -7.21 5.60 -6.89
N GLY A 207 -8.21 5.25 -7.70
CA GLY A 207 -8.55 3.84 -7.91
C GLY A 207 -7.63 3.06 -8.85
N VAL A 208 -6.76 3.75 -9.58
CA VAL A 208 -5.89 3.15 -10.61
C VAL A 208 -4.47 2.84 -10.10
N GLU A 209 -3.72 2.04 -10.86
CA GLU A 209 -2.32 1.71 -10.57
C GLU A 209 -1.42 2.95 -10.59
N VAL A 210 -0.70 3.14 -9.49
CA VAL A 210 0.26 4.24 -9.32
C VAL A 210 1.63 3.69 -8.97
N GLY A 211 2.64 4.20 -9.66
CA GLY A 211 4.06 3.92 -9.43
C GLY A 211 4.85 5.18 -9.10
N ILE A 212 6.17 5.01 -9.09
CA ILE A 212 7.13 6.11 -9.00
C ILE A 212 8.11 6.04 -10.17
N ASP A 213 8.42 7.20 -10.74
CA ASP A 213 9.46 7.30 -11.77
C ASP A 213 10.87 7.22 -11.14
N ARG A 214 11.91 7.26 -11.99
CA ARG A 214 13.32 7.22 -11.54
C ARG A 214 13.74 8.40 -10.67
N ASN A 215 12.97 9.47 -10.65
CA ASN A 215 13.20 10.66 -9.83
C ASN A 215 12.38 10.64 -8.53
N GLY A 216 11.57 9.59 -8.31
CA GLY A 216 10.68 9.46 -7.17
C GLY A 216 9.37 10.25 -7.29
N ASN A 217 9.03 10.73 -8.49
CA ASN A 217 7.76 11.38 -8.73
C ASN A 217 6.66 10.36 -9.02
N ARG A 218 5.42 10.69 -8.65
CA ARG A 218 4.25 9.88 -8.97
C ARG A 218 4.14 9.63 -10.48
N GLN A 219 3.88 8.38 -10.84
CA GLN A 219 3.55 7.96 -12.19
C GLN A 219 2.23 7.18 -12.18
N TYR A 220 1.36 7.45 -13.16
CA TYR A 220 0.11 6.71 -13.34
C TYR A 220 0.37 5.60 -14.36
N GLU A 221 0.24 4.35 -13.95
CA GLU A 221 0.59 3.20 -14.78
C GLU A 221 -0.65 2.62 -15.47
N SER A 222 -1.84 2.85 -14.90
CA SER A 222 -3.14 2.56 -15.52
C SER A 222 -4.07 3.77 -15.46
N PHE A 223 -5.20 3.65 -16.18
CA PHE A 223 -6.17 4.74 -16.37
C PHE A 223 -7.62 4.30 -16.15
N GLY A 224 -7.90 3.16 -15.51
CA GLY A 224 -9.27 2.77 -15.18
C GLY A 224 -10.01 1.99 -16.27
N THR A 225 -9.34 1.55 -17.35
CA THR A 225 -10.01 0.81 -18.43
C THR A 225 -10.28 -0.64 -18.02
N ASN A 226 -11.55 -1.02 -18.04
CA ASN A 226 -12.13 -2.26 -17.51
C ASN A 226 -11.97 -2.42 -15.98
N GLU A 227 -11.86 -1.30 -15.27
CA GLU A 227 -11.72 -1.25 -13.81
C GLU A 227 -12.99 -0.61 -13.22
N PHE A 228 -13.55 -1.24 -12.19
CA PHE A 228 -14.74 -0.80 -11.46
C PHE A 228 -14.41 -0.71 -9.98
N ASP A 229 -13.98 0.46 -9.55
CA ASP A 229 -13.47 0.68 -8.21
C ASP A 229 -14.53 1.24 -7.27
N VAL A 230 -14.31 1.05 -5.98
CA VAL A 230 -15.08 1.70 -4.92
C VAL A 230 -14.12 2.54 -4.10
N LEU A 231 -14.33 3.86 -4.11
CA LEU A 231 -13.57 4.83 -3.33
C LEU A 231 -14.45 5.32 -2.18
N ILE A 232 -14.03 5.07 -0.94
CA ILE A 232 -14.80 5.36 0.27
C ILE A 232 -14.06 6.45 1.04
N GLY A 233 -14.73 7.59 1.24
CA GLY A 233 -14.22 8.72 2.01
C GLY A 233 -13.85 8.38 3.46
N SER A 234 -12.90 9.12 3.99
CA SER A 234 -12.50 9.17 5.39
C SER A 234 -13.34 10.19 6.18
N PRO A 235 -13.15 10.31 7.50
CA PRO A 235 -13.71 11.42 8.27
C PRO A 235 -13.06 12.80 8.01
N GLY A 236 -11.95 12.85 7.27
CA GLY A 236 -11.22 14.07 6.96
C GLY A 236 -11.74 14.77 5.71
N VAL A 237 -10.86 15.47 5.01
CA VAL A 237 -11.16 16.07 3.69
C VAL A 237 -10.68 15.11 2.62
N ASP A 238 -11.59 14.57 1.82
CA ASP A 238 -11.25 13.60 0.79
C ASP A 238 -11.16 14.23 -0.61
N THR A 239 -10.20 13.78 -1.41
CA THR A 239 -10.13 14.06 -2.84
C THR A 239 -10.26 12.77 -3.62
N PHE A 240 -11.40 12.59 -4.29
CA PHE A 240 -11.67 11.47 -5.18
C PHE A 240 -11.13 11.79 -6.57
N VAL A 241 -10.15 11.02 -7.04
CA VAL A 241 -9.44 11.32 -8.29
C VAL A 241 -10.08 10.59 -9.46
N LEU A 242 -10.71 11.33 -10.38
CA LEU A 242 -11.24 10.83 -11.67
C LEU A 242 -10.53 11.47 -12.89
N GLY A 243 -9.50 12.27 -12.63
CA GLY A 243 -8.65 12.86 -13.64
C GLY A 243 -7.29 13.21 -13.05
N VAL A 244 -6.24 13.02 -13.83
CA VAL A 244 -4.86 13.10 -13.37
C VAL A 244 -4.06 14.09 -14.22
N PRO A 245 -3.07 14.78 -13.63
CA PRO A 245 -2.20 15.67 -14.38
C PRO A 245 -1.24 14.89 -15.27
N ALA A 246 -0.50 15.61 -16.11
CA ALA A 246 0.63 15.01 -16.82
C ALA A 246 1.68 14.46 -15.84
N SER A 247 2.28 13.33 -16.18
CA SER A 247 3.41 12.70 -15.47
C SER A 247 4.48 12.27 -16.46
N ALA A 248 5.63 11.78 -15.98
CA ALA A 248 6.73 11.37 -16.85
C ALA A 248 6.34 10.29 -17.88
N GLY A 249 5.49 9.34 -17.48
CA GLY A 249 4.96 8.30 -18.37
C GLY A 249 3.79 8.78 -19.25
N ASN A 250 3.14 9.89 -18.90
CA ASN A 250 1.91 10.36 -19.53
C ASN A 250 1.95 11.89 -19.72
N PRO A 251 2.38 12.39 -20.90
CA PRO A 251 2.77 13.78 -21.08
C PRO A 251 1.60 14.78 -21.06
N SER A 252 0.37 14.31 -20.92
CA SER A 252 -0.84 15.11 -20.91
C SER A 252 -1.73 14.72 -19.74
N ALA A 253 -2.46 15.68 -19.19
CA ALA A 253 -3.51 15.38 -18.23
C ALA A 253 -4.57 14.47 -18.88
N ALA A 254 -5.06 13.48 -18.14
CA ALA A 254 -5.95 12.44 -18.63
C ALA A 254 -7.14 12.23 -17.69
N ALA A 255 -8.31 11.94 -18.25
CA ALA A 255 -9.43 11.44 -17.49
C ALA A 255 -9.17 9.96 -17.12
N LEU A 256 -9.58 9.55 -15.93
CA LEU A 256 -9.60 8.14 -15.55
C LEU A 256 -10.94 7.52 -15.94
N TYR A 257 -10.98 6.19 -16.07
CA TYR A 257 -12.19 5.41 -16.37
C TYR A 257 -12.83 5.73 -17.73
N THR A 258 -12.04 6.17 -18.70
CA THR A 258 -12.54 6.35 -20.08
C THR A 258 -12.78 5.00 -20.75
N GLY A 259 -13.85 4.89 -21.54
CA GLY A 259 -14.34 3.64 -22.11
C GLY A 259 -15.16 2.81 -21.11
N ASN A 260 -14.91 1.50 -21.06
CA ASN A 260 -15.62 0.61 -20.13
C ASN A 260 -14.93 0.61 -18.77
N GLY A 261 -15.39 1.39 -17.81
CA GLY A 261 -14.84 1.46 -16.45
C GLY A 261 -15.56 2.55 -15.64
N GLN A 262 -15.42 2.56 -14.31
CA GLN A 262 -16.07 3.54 -13.44
C GLN A 262 -15.58 3.48 -12.00
N ALA A 263 -15.45 4.62 -11.32
CA ALA A 263 -15.33 4.66 -9.86
C ALA A 263 -16.69 4.91 -9.17
N THR A 264 -17.05 4.08 -8.20
CA THR A 264 -18.14 4.34 -7.26
C THR A 264 -17.58 5.09 -6.05
N ILE A 265 -18.10 6.28 -5.78
CA ILE A 265 -17.73 7.14 -4.66
C ILE A 265 -18.75 6.95 -3.54
N ARG A 266 -18.27 6.67 -2.33
CA ARG A 266 -19.07 6.53 -1.11
C ARG A 266 -18.55 7.46 -0.03
N ASN A 267 -19.45 7.86 0.88
CA ASN A 267 -19.17 8.80 1.97
C ASN A 267 -18.63 10.15 1.45
N PHE A 268 -19.19 10.66 0.35
CA PHE A 268 -18.85 11.99 -0.15
C PHE A 268 -19.55 13.06 0.70
N ASP A 269 -18.78 13.91 1.36
CA ASP A 269 -19.24 15.10 2.07
C ASP A 269 -19.06 16.35 1.20
N ILE A 270 -20.16 16.89 0.68
CA ILE A 270 -20.14 18.06 -0.21
C ILE A 270 -19.55 19.32 0.43
N GLU A 271 -19.55 19.44 1.76
CA GLU A 271 -19.01 20.63 2.42
C GLU A 271 -17.48 20.66 2.40
N ASN A 272 -16.83 19.49 2.29
CA ASN A 272 -15.40 19.33 2.51
C ASN A 272 -14.70 18.62 1.35
N ASP A 273 -15.31 17.57 0.80
CA ASP A 273 -14.69 16.69 -0.18
C ASP A 273 -14.66 17.29 -1.58
N LEU A 274 -13.70 16.80 -2.36
CA LEU A 274 -13.44 17.23 -3.71
C LEU A 274 -13.43 16.04 -4.67
N ILE A 275 -13.84 16.30 -5.91
CA ILE A 275 -13.63 15.38 -7.04
C ILE A 275 -12.69 16.05 -8.02
N GLN A 276 -11.53 15.43 -8.24
CA GLN A 276 -10.57 15.91 -9.22
C GLN A 276 -10.90 15.38 -10.61
N LEU A 277 -10.99 16.28 -11.58
CA LEU A 277 -11.34 16.00 -12.97
C LEU A 277 -10.28 16.53 -13.93
N GLN A 278 -10.19 15.93 -15.13
CA GLN A 278 -9.29 16.39 -16.18
C GLN A 278 -9.85 17.64 -16.87
N GLY A 279 -9.01 18.63 -17.11
CA GLY A 279 -9.35 19.88 -17.80
C GLY A 279 -9.19 21.09 -16.89
N ASN A 280 -9.83 22.20 -17.26
CA ASN A 280 -9.75 23.47 -16.53
C ASN A 280 -11.12 24.00 -16.07
N SER A 281 -12.21 23.29 -16.38
CA SER A 281 -13.58 23.68 -16.03
C SER A 281 -14.53 22.50 -16.24
N LEU A 282 -15.78 22.64 -15.79
CA LEU A 282 -16.88 21.69 -16.05
C LEU A 282 -17.32 21.61 -17.53
N SER A 283 -16.71 22.37 -18.44
CA SER A 283 -17.04 22.28 -19.86
C SER A 283 -16.80 20.87 -20.40
N GLY A 284 -17.82 20.27 -21.01
CA GLY A 284 -17.79 18.90 -21.53
C GLY A 284 -18.15 17.82 -20.51
N TYR A 285 -18.37 18.19 -19.24
CA TYR A 285 -18.88 17.30 -18.21
C TYR A 285 -20.40 17.40 -18.10
N SER A 286 -21.03 16.27 -17.79
CA SER A 286 -22.43 16.19 -17.39
C SER A 286 -22.54 15.58 -16.00
N LEU A 287 -23.24 16.26 -15.11
CA LEU A 287 -23.56 15.79 -13.76
C LEU A 287 -25.05 15.45 -13.75
N THR A 288 -25.38 14.17 -13.84
CA THR A 288 -26.75 13.70 -14.07
C THR A 288 -27.21 12.76 -12.97
N PRO A 289 -28.32 13.07 -12.27
CA PRO A 289 -28.93 12.11 -11.36
C PRO A 289 -29.40 10.85 -12.08
N VAL A 290 -29.01 9.68 -11.59
CA VAL A 290 -29.45 8.37 -12.11
C VAL A 290 -29.91 7.52 -10.92
N GLY A 291 -31.23 7.35 -10.79
CA GLY A 291 -31.81 6.75 -9.59
C GLY A 291 -31.50 7.60 -8.35
N GLY A 292 -30.95 6.97 -7.30
CA GLY A 292 -30.52 7.66 -6.07
C GLY A 292 -29.11 8.27 -6.13
N ASN A 293 -28.39 8.12 -7.24
CA ASN A 293 -26.97 8.48 -7.34
C ASN A 293 -26.75 9.67 -8.26
N LEU A 294 -25.57 10.31 -8.16
CA LEU A 294 -25.12 11.31 -9.14
C LEU A 294 -24.05 10.70 -10.05
N SER A 295 -24.31 10.71 -11.36
CA SER A 295 -23.38 10.24 -12.39
C SER A 295 -22.55 11.40 -12.93
N ILE A 296 -21.23 11.21 -12.96
CA ILE A 296 -20.25 12.15 -13.51
C ILE A 296 -19.79 11.60 -14.86
N GLN A 297 -20.18 12.27 -15.94
CA GLN A 297 -19.98 11.79 -17.30
C GLN A 297 -19.16 12.77 -18.12
N ARG A 298 -18.42 12.22 -19.09
CA ARG A 298 -17.72 13.02 -20.08
C ARG A 298 -17.66 12.29 -21.42
N PHE A 299 -18.08 12.98 -22.48
CA PHE A 299 -18.07 12.45 -23.85
C PHE A 299 -18.75 11.08 -24.02
N GLY A 300 -19.73 10.76 -23.18
CA GLY A 300 -20.47 9.49 -23.19
C GLY A 300 -19.93 8.43 -22.22
N ASP A 301 -18.74 8.61 -21.66
CA ASP A 301 -18.18 7.74 -20.63
C ASP A 301 -18.68 8.15 -19.24
N VAL A 302 -18.95 7.18 -18.37
CA VAL A 302 -19.28 7.43 -16.96
C VAL A 302 -18.03 7.25 -16.12
N LEU A 303 -17.36 8.35 -15.78
CA LEU A 303 -16.09 8.30 -15.06
C LEU A 303 -16.29 7.92 -13.59
N GLY A 304 -17.37 8.39 -12.97
CA GLY A 304 -17.68 8.08 -11.59
C GLY A 304 -19.14 8.27 -11.22
N VAL A 305 -19.53 7.64 -10.11
CA VAL A 305 -20.90 7.70 -9.56
C VAL A 305 -20.81 7.94 -8.06
N ILE A 306 -21.46 8.99 -7.56
CA ILE A 306 -21.59 9.25 -6.13
C ILE A 306 -22.85 8.56 -5.61
N GLU A 307 -22.65 7.58 -4.74
CA GLU A 307 -23.74 6.83 -4.12
C GLU A 307 -24.58 7.74 -3.21
N GLY A 308 -25.90 7.74 -3.40
CA GLY A 308 -26.80 8.65 -2.67
C GLY A 308 -26.73 10.12 -3.11
N GLY A 309 -25.95 10.43 -4.15
CA GLY A 309 -25.65 11.80 -4.56
C GLY A 309 -26.70 12.52 -5.41
N ALA A 310 -27.87 11.93 -5.69
CA ALA A 310 -28.82 12.45 -6.71
C ALA A 310 -29.23 13.93 -6.54
N ASN A 311 -29.16 14.48 -5.33
CA ASN A 311 -29.53 15.88 -5.04
C ASN A 311 -28.33 16.81 -4.85
N LEU A 312 -27.10 16.31 -5.03
CA LEU A 312 -25.88 17.12 -4.92
C LEU A 312 -25.78 18.09 -6.10
N ASN A 313 -25.38 19.33 -5.81
CA ASN A 313 -25.18 20.38 -6.81
C ASN A 313 -23.69 20.76 -6.84
N LEU A 314 -22.87 19.90 -7.43
CA LEU A 314 -21.43 20.13 -7.49
C LEU A 314 -21.10 21.27 -8.44
N SER A 315 -20.15 22.09 -8.04
CA SER A 315 -19.73 23.27 -8.77
C SER A 315 -18.22 23.28 -8.96
N PHE A 316 -17.73 24.14 -9.86
CA PHE A 316 -16.29 24.36 -9.98
C PHE A 316 -15.77 25.04 -8.70
N ILE A 317 -14.75 24.45 -8.08
CA ILE A 317 -14.08 25.01 -6.90
C ILE A 317 -12.80 25.73 -7.29
N GLN A 318 -11.88 25.01 -7.94
CA GLN A 318 -10.57 25.56 -8.30
C GLN A 318 -9.93 24.83 -9.48
N SER A 319 -9.04 25.52 -10.19
CA SER A 319 -8.10 24.89 -11.13
C SER A 319 -6.81 24.55 -10.39
N ASN A 320 -6.24 23.38 -10.68
CA ASN A 320 -4.98 22.93 -10.09
C ASN A 320 -3.75 23.39 -10.90
N GLY A 321 -3.95 24.13 -12.01
CA GLY A 321 -2.86 24.68 -12.84
C GLY A 321 -2.04 23.63 -13.60
N ASN A 322 -2.45 22.36 -13.58
CA ASN A 322 -1.70 21.22 -14.13
C ASN A 322 -2.54 20.39 -15.13
N GLY A 323 -3.59 21.01 -15.70
CA GLY A 323 -4.55 20.34 -16.58
C GLY A 323 -5.61 19.53 -15.83
N THR A 324 -5.75 19.72 -14.53
CA THR A 324 -6.87 19.22 -13.71
C THR A 324 -7.55 20.36 -12.94
N PHE A 325 -8.76 20.10 -12.47
CA PHE A 325 -9.55 21.00 -11.63
C PHE A 325 -10.36 20.19 -10.63
N ALA A 326 -10.86 20.85 -9.57
CA ALA A 326 -11.68 20.23 -8.55
C ALA A 326 -13.12 20.74 -8.60
N ILE A 327 -14.05 19.84 -8.31
CA ILE A 327 -15.46 20.16 -8.04
C ILE A 327 -15.86 19.71 -6.63
N GLY A 328 -16.84 20.41 -6.08
CA GLY A 328 -17.43 20.25 -4.75
C GLY A 328 -18.78 20.93 -4.73
#